data_AF-A0A5B7E303-F1
#
_entry.id   AF-A0A5B7E303-F1
#
_cell.length_a   1.000
_cell.length_b   1.000
_cell.length_c   1.000
_cell.angle_alpha   90.00
_cell.angle_beta   90.00
_cell.angle_gamma   90.00
#
_symmetry.space_group_name_H-M   'P 1'
#
loop_
_entity.id
_entity.type
_entity.pdbx_description
1 polymer ?
#
loop_
_entity_poly.entity_id
_entity_poly.type
_entity_poly.pdbx_seq_one_letter_code
_entity_poly.pdbx_strand_id
1 'polypeptide(L)'
;MCDYGEFVPEALKESHNRYYRALGTKLDLYEEYNATLPLLIDGSHAFLESYSYSRILLKLNDYDVKDTYMLKEQLYPAHLCWYYRKHSPWKHRLDHGLVMFVEAGLVQHWIQEKTNQLLGRGWQREERETHQDSPLSLKPLQAPFFILLIVLILSVLTFLAEIILHKLKEGSECITSLAFSYNLWKLRHSDSRKIH
;
A
#
# COMPACT_ATOMS: atom_id res chain seq x y z
N MET A 1 12.75 -14.82 -18.00
CA MET A 1 12.20 -14.12 -19.18
C MET A 1 12.25 -15.10 -20.35
N CYS A 2 11.31 -15.03 -21.30
CA CYS A 2 11.40 -15.91 -22.48
C CYS A 2 12.53 -15.50 -23.42
N ASP A 3 13.23 -16.48 -23.99
CA ASP A 3 14.34 -16.23 -24.91
C ASP A 3 13.82 -15.93 -26.31
N TYR A 4 13.75 -14.64 -26.65
CA TYR A 4 13.46 -14.12 -27.99
C TYR A 4 14.71 -13.99 -28.89
N GLY A 5 15.75 -14.79 -28.63
CA GLY A 5 17.06 -14.65 -29.25
C GLY A 5 17.88 -13.53 -28.62
N GLU A 6 17.82 -13.42 -27.28
CA GLU A 6 17.97 -12.13 -26.61
C GLU A 6 19.40 -11.67 -26.31
N PHE A 7 19.67 -10.49 -26.85
CA PHE A 7 20.69 -9.54 -26.44
C PHE A 7 20.40 -8.88 -25.08
N VAL A 8 19.22 -9.05 -24.48
CA VAL A 8 18.78 -8.26 -23.31
C VAL A 8 19.65 -8.50 -22.08
N PRO A 9 19.95 -9.74 -21.64
CA PRO A 9 20.85 -9.94 -20.50
C PRO A 9 22.24 -9.35 -20.76
N GLU A 10 22.75 -9.45 -21.99
CA GLU A 10 24.04 -8.88 -22.38
C GLU A 10 24.02 -7.36 -22.36
N ALA A 11 23.02 -6.72 -22.96
CA ALA A 11 22.82 -5.28 -22.95
C ALA A 11 22.65 -4.73 -21.52
N LEU A 12 21.95 -5.46 -20.65
CA LEU A 12 21.83 -5.09 -19.24
C LEU A 12 23.18 -5.18 -18.51
N LYS A 13 23.99 -6.22 -18.79
CA LYS A 13 25.36 -6.36 -18.24
C LYS A 13 26.28 -5.22 -18.69
N GLU A 14 26.16 -4.78 -19.94
CA GLU A 14 26.93 -3.68 -20.51
C GLU A 14 26.47 -2.29 -20.04
N SER A 15 25.28 -2.19 -19.43
CA SER A 15 24.75 -0.92 -18.95
C SER A 15 25.69 -0.19 -17.99
N HIS A 16 25.77 1.14 -18.11
CA HIS A 16 26.50 1.98 -17.16
C HIS A 16 25.85 2.01 -15.77
N ASN A 17 24.56 1.70 -15.67
CA ASN A 17 23.84 1.66 -14.40
C ASN A 17 24.16 0.37 -13.64
N ARG A 18 24.67 0.50 -12.41
CA ARG A 18 25.00 -0.63 -11.53
C ARG A 18 23.81 -1.57 -11.30
N TYR A 19 22.60 -1.04 -11.17
CA TYR A 19 21.40 -1.85 -10.89
C TYR A 19 21.01 -2.70 -12.10
N TYR A 20 21.06 -2.14 -13.31
CA TYR A 20 20.80 -2.90 -14.53
C TYR A 20 21.86 -3.96 -14.79
N ARG A 21 23.14 -3.66 -14.50
CA ARG A 21 24.19 -4.67 -14.57
C ARG A 21 23.94 -5.83 -13.61
N ALA A 22 23.60 -5.52 -12.37
CA ALA A 22 23.25 -6.54 -11.37
C ALA A 22 22.02 -7.35 -11.79
N LEU A 23 21.03 -6.71 -12.41
CA LEU A 23 19.86 -7.39 -12.96
C LEU A 23 20.25 -8.33 -14.11
N GLY A 24 21.05 -7.85 -15.08
CA GLY A 24 21.51 -8.66 -16.21
C GLY A 24 22.32 -9.89 -15.77
N THR A 25 23.03 -9.85 -14.65
CA THR A 25 23.72 -11.03 -14.09
C THR A 25 22.80 -12.05 -13.43
N LYS A 26 21.57 -11.66 -13.07
CA LYS A 26 20.57 -12.50 -12.39
C LYS A 26 19.38 -12.85 -13.29
N LEU A 27 19.39 -12.39 -14.53
CA LEU A 27 18.28 -12.58 -15.45
C LEU A 27 18.44 -13.94 -16.13
N ASP A 28 17.55 -14.86 -15.80
CA ASP A 28 17.50 -16.18 -16.40
C ASP A 28 16.56 -16.18 -17.62
N LEU A 29 17.04 -16.78 -18.71
CA LEU A 29 16.32 -16.96 -19.96
C LEU A 29 15.77 -18.38 -20.06
N TYR A 30 14.55 -18.51 -20.59
CA TYR A 30 13.86 -19.77 -20.76
C TYR A 30 13.27 -19.86 -22.17
N GLU A 31 13.38 -21.02 -22.82
CA GLU A 31 12.88 -21.20 -24.19
C GLU A 31 11.34 -21.16 -24.25
N GLU A 32 10.66 -21.67 -23.23
CA GLU A 32 9.21 -21.79 -23.20
C GLU A 32 8.58 -21.05 -22.02
N TYR A 33 7.48 -20.34 -22.28
CA TYR A 33 6.68 -19.68 -21.23
C TYR A 33 6.20 -20.67 -20.17
N ASN A 34 5.79 -21.87 -20.57
CA ASN A 34 5.28 -22.90 -19.67
C ASN A 34 6.31 -23.33 -18.61
N ALA A 35 7.62 -23.18 -18.89
CA ALA A 35 8.67 -23.46 -17.92
C ALA A 35 8.80 -22.37 -16.85
N THR A 36 8.44 -21.13 -17.19
CA THR A 36 8.60 -19.97 -16.29
C THR A 36 7.43 -19.74 -15.34
N LEU A 37 6.22 -20.14 -15.76
CA LEU A 37 5.01 -19.92 -14.98
C LEU A 37 5.00 -20.62 -13.62
N PRO A 38 5.43 -21.89 -13.47
CA PRO A 38 5.53 -22.52 -12.16
C PRO A 38 6.45 -21.78 -11.20
N LEU A 39 7.54 -21.17 -11.71
CA LEU A 39 8.50 -20.40 -10.89
C LEU A 39 7.90 -19.09 -10.37
N LEU A 40 7.02 -18.47 -11.17
CA LEU A 40 6.26 -17.30 -10.77
C LEU A 40 5.21 -17.67 -9.71
N ILE A 41 4.47 -18.77 -9.93
CA ILE A 41 3.42 -19.26 -9.01
C ILE A 41 4.01 -19.71 -7.66
N ASP A 42 5.18 -20.34 -7.69
CA ASP A 42 5.94 -20.74 -6.49
C ASP A 42 6.49 -19.52 -5.71
N GLY A 43 6.47 -18.32 -6.32
CA GLY A 43 6.97 -17.10 -5.71
C GLY A 43 8.50 -17.03 -5.61
N SER A 44 9.22 -17.97 -6.23
CA SER A 44 10.68 -18.01 -6.24
C SER A 44 11.28 -17.01 -7.22
N HIS A 45 10.57 -16.68 -8.30
CA HIS A 45 11.07 -15.82 -9.37
C HIS A 45 10.10 -14.69 -9.72
N ALA A 46 10.66 -13.54 -10.09
CA ALA A 46 9.92 -12.48 -10.74
C ALA A 46 9.94 -12.68 -12.25
N PHE A 47 8.82 -12.39 -12.90
CA PHE A 47 8.71 -12.50 -14.35
C PHE A 47 8.93 -11.14 -15.02
N LEU A 48 9.90 -11.07 -15.93
CA LEU A 48 10.15 -9.90 -16.75
C LEU A 48 9.65 -10.18 -18.16
N GLU A 49 8.72 -9.34 -18.63
CA GLU A 49 8.09 -9.50 -19.94
C GLU A 49 7.51 -8.17 -20.43
N SER A 50 7.04 -8.10 -21.68
CA SER A 50 6.36 -6.90 -22.18
C SER A 50 5.10 -6.57 -21.37
N TYR A 51 4.90 -5.29 -21.07
CA TYR A 51 3.78 -4.80 -20.25
C TYR A 51 2.40 -5.27 -20.77
N SER A 52 2.20 -5.25 -22.09
CA SER A 52 0.96 -5.74 -22.71
C SER A 52 0.72 -7.24 -22.48
N TYR A 53 1.78 -8.05 -22.53
CA TYR A 53 1.67 -9.48 -22.35
C TYR A 53 1.42 -9.85 -20.89
N SER A 54 2.16 -9.23 -19.95
CA SER A 54 1.94 -9.43 -18.50
C SER A 54 0.49 -9.14 -18.10
N ARG A 55 -0.13 -8.10 -18.67
CA ARG A 55 -1.56 -7.80 -18.42
C ARG A 55 -2.50 -8.88 -18.90
N ILE A 56 -2.23 -9.45 -20.07
CA ILE A 56 -3.03 -10.53 -20.63
C ILE A 56 -2.87 -11.79 -19.78
N LEU A 57 -1.63 -12.11 -19.40
CA LEU A 57 -1.29 -13.28 -18.58
C LEU A 57 -1.96 -13.26 -17.21
N LEU A 58 -1.99 -12.10 -16.54
CA LEU A 58 -2.65 -11.96 -15.24
C LEU A 58 -4.18 -12.11 -15.30
N LYS A 59 -4.80 -11.94 -16.47
CA LYS A 59 -6.27 -11.94 -16.62
C LYS A 59 -6.82 -13.17 -17.31
N LEU A 60 -6.04 -13.80 -18.18
CA LEU A 60 -6.41 -15.09 -18.72
C LEU A 60 -6.35 -16.10 -17.57
N ASN A 61 -7.52 -16.42 -17.02
CA ASN A 61 -7.79 -17.31 -15.87
C ASN A 61 -7.17 -18.73 -15.97
N ASP A 62 -6.47 -19.04 -17.06
CA ASP A 62 -5.83 -20.34 -17.26
C ASP A 62 -4.64 -20.54 -16.32
N TYR A 63 -4.06 -19.44 -15.81
CA TYR A 63 -3.00 -19.49 -14.82
C TYR A 63 -3.55 -18.95 -13.50
N ASP A 64 -3.69 -19.83 -12.50
CA ASP A 64 -4.13 -19.48 -11.14
C ASP A 64 -3.03 -18.72 -10.37
N VAL A 65 -2.54 -17.62 -10.96
CA VAL A 65 -1.50 -16.77 -10.39
C VAL A 65 -2.16 -15.82 -9.38
N LYS A 66 -2.58 -16.39 -8.25
CA LYS A 66 -3.06 -15.63 -7.09
C LYS A 66 -1.87 -14.90 -6.46
N ASP A 67 -2.11 -13.71 -5.91
CA ASP A 67 -1.13 -12.91 -5.18
C ASP A 67 0.08 -12.37 -5.98
N THR A 68 0.00 -12.37 -7.32
CA THR A 68 0.95 -11.60 -8.15
C THR A 68 0.50 -10.17 -8.37
N TYR A 69 1.48 -9.27 -8.40
CA TYR A 69 1.29 -7.88 -8.78
C TYR A 69 2.27 -7.50 -9.90
N MET A 70 1.85 -6.59 -10.76
CA MET A 70 2.69 -6.04 -11.82
C MET A 70 3.31 -4.72 -11.34
N LEU A 71 4.63 -4.60 -11.48
CA LEU A 71 5.31 -3.33 -11.26
C LEU A 71 4.91 -2.31 -12.34
N LYS A 72 4.77 -1.04 -11.93
CA LYS A 72 4.39 0.04 -12.85
C LYS A 72 5.57 0.54 -13.67
N GLU A 73 6.77 0.39 -13.12
CA GLU A 73 8.00 0.88 -13.67
C GLU A 73 8.44 0.00 -14.85
N GLN A 74 8.55 0.62 -16.01
CA GLN A 74 9.12 -0.03 -17.18
C GLN A 74 10.65 0.03 -17.09
N LEU A 75 11.31 -1.15 -17.14
CA LEU A 75 12.77 -1.22 -17.03
C LEU A 75 13.49 -0.59 -18.22
N TYR A 76 12.97 -0.80 -19.42
CA TYR A 76 13.48 -0.20 -20.66
C TYR A 76 12.36 -0.06 -21.68
N PRO A 77 12.42 0.96 -22.57
CA PRO A 77 11.44 1.11 -23.63
C PRO A 77 11.60 -0.05 -24.63
N ALA A 78 10.50 -0.78 -24.85
CA ALA A 78 10.42 -1.80 -25.88
C ALA A 78 9.64 -1.22 -27.05
N HIS A 79 10.31 -1.00 -28.18
CA HIS A 79 9.70 -0.50 -29.40
C HIS A 79 9.39 -1.66 -30.34
N LEU A 80 8.14 -1.75 -30.80
CA LEU A 80 7.78 -2.65 -31.89
C LEU A 80 8.32 -2.06 -33.19
N CYS A 81 9.05 -2.87 -33.94
CA CYS A 81 9.61 -2.48 -35.24
C CYS A 81 9.35 -3.57 -36.28
N TRP A 82 9.22 -3.15 -37.53
CA TRP A 82 9.20 -4.08 -38.66
C TRP A 82 10.59 -4.22 -39.25
N TYR A 83 11.04 -5.47 -39.37
CA TYR A 83 12.29 -5.79 -40.04
C TYR A 83 12.08 -5.91 -41.54
N TYR A 84 12.96 -5.27 -42.30
CA TYR A 84 12.97 -5.33 -43.75
C TYR A 84 14.34 -5.74 -44.26
N ARG A 85 14.37 -6.38 -45.43
CA ARG A 85 15.62 -6.59 -46.16
C ARG A 85 16.27 -5.23 -46.45
N LYS A 86 17.60 -5.15 -46.30
CA LYS A 86 18.39 -3.97 -46.65
C LYS A 86 18.05 -3.53 -48.08
N HIS A 87 17.80 -2.23 -48.28
CA HIS A 87 17.40 -1.62 -49.55
C HIS A 87 16.02 -2.07 -50.10
N SER A 88 15.09 -2.51 -49.23
CA SER A 88 13.71 -2.74 -49.65
C SER A 88 13.08 -1.44 -50.20
N PRO A 89 12.49 -1.46 -51.41
CA PRO A 89 11.83 -0.29 -51.98
C PRO A 89 10.55 0.09 -51.20
N TRP A 90 10.04 -0.81 -50.37
CA TRP A 90 8.81 -0.61 -49.60
C TRP A 90 9.01 0.16 -48.31
N LYS A 91 10.25 0.27 -47.81
CA LYS A 91 10.55 0.87 -46.51
C LYS A 91 9.87 2.24 -46.35
N HIS A 92 10.16 3.16 -47.25
CA HIS A 92 9.64 4.53 -47.16
C HIS A 92 8.12 4.63 -47.26
N ARG A 93 7.50 3.78 -48.09
CA ARG A 93 6.04 3.76 -48.23
C ARG A 93 5.36 3.22 -46.98
N LEU A 94 5.92 2.18 -46.37
CA LEU A 94 5.40 1.61 -45.14
C LEU A 94 5.64 2.55 -43.95
N ASP A 95 6.84 3.10 -43.80
CA ASP A 95 7.15 4.07 -42.75
C ASP A 95 6.16 5.25 -42.77
N HIS A 96 5.91 5.83 -43.95
CA HIS A 96 4.93 6.91 -44.10
C HIS A 96 3.50 6.43 -43.78
N GLY A 97 3.12 5.23 -44.24
CA GLY A 97 1.83 4.63 -43.90
C GLY A 97 1.62 4.46 -42.40
N LEU A 98 2.65 3.99 -41.70
CA LEU A 98 2.63 3.78 -40.25
C LEU A 98 2.51 5.07 -39.48
N VAL A 99 3.25 6.11 -39.89
CA VAL A 99 3.09 7.46 -39.31
C VAL A 99 1.65 7.93 -39.45
N MET A 100 1.06 7.82 -40.66
CA MET A 100 -0.34 8.19 -40.86
C MET A 100 -1.31 7.38 -39.99
N PHE A 101 -1.08 6.07 -39.80
CA PHE A 101 -1.91 5.23 -38.92
C PHE A 101 -1.82 5.67 -37.45
N VAL A 102 -0.64 6.08 -37.00
CA VAL A 102 -0.42 6.59 -35.64
C VAL A 102 -1.06 7.97 -35.47
N GLU A 103 -0.83 8.88 -36.42
CA GLU A 103 -1.38 10.24 -36.41
C GLU A 103 -2.92 10.26 -36.49
N ALA A 104 -3.50 9.33 -37.25
CA ALA A 104 -4.95 9.14 -37.32
C ALA A 104 -5.53 8.49 -36.06
N GLY A 105 -4.70 8.06 -35.10
CA GLY A 105 -5.13 7.38 -33.87
C GLY A 105 -5.63 5.95 -34.08
N LEU A 106 -5.48 5.38 -35.29
CA LEU A 106 -5.97 4.05 -35.62
C LEU A 106 -5.24 2.95 -34.83
N VAL A 107 -3.93 3.13 -34.61
CA VAL A 107 -3.15 2.21 -33.77
C VAL A 107 -3.68 2.18 -32.35
N GLN A 108 -3.92 3.34 -31.75
CA GLN A 108 -4.45 3.43 -30.39
C GLN A 108 -5.87 2.84 -30.30
N HIS A 109 -6.71 3.12 -31.30
CA HIS A 109 -8.05 2.56 -31.39
C HIS A 109 -8.02 1.03 -31.43
N TRP A 110 -7.18 0.42 -32.27
CA TRP A 110 -7.07 -1.04 -32.34
C TRP A 110 -6.46 -1.66 -31.10
N ILE A 111 -5.46 -1.02 -30.47
CA ILE A 111 -4.92 -1.47 -29.19
C ILE A 111 -6.03 -1.50 -28.15
N GLN A 112 -6.82 -0.43 -28.03
CA GLN A 112 -7.94 -0.37 -27.09
C GLN A 112 -9.01 -1.43 -27.39
N GLU A 113 -9.39 -1.57 -28.65
CA GLU A 113 -10.39 -2.55 -29.08
C GLU A 113 -9.93 -3.98 -28.80
N LYS A 114 -8.69 -4.33 -29.14
CA LYS A 114 -8.12 -5.66 -28.84
C LYS A 114 -7.95 -5.91 -27.36
N THR A 115 -7.52 -4.90 -26.61
CA THR A 115 -7.45 -4.97 -25.15
C THR A 115 -8.84 -5.21 -24.56
N ASN A 116 -9.87 -4.53 -25.05
CA ASN A 116 -11.26 -4.72 -24.60
C ASN A 116 -11.83 -6.08 -25.00
N GLN A 117 -11.44 -6.63 -26.16
CA GLN A 117 -11.83 -7.97 -26.60
C GLN A 117 -11.20 -9.05 -25.71
N LEU A 118 -9.92 -8.91 -25.35
CA LEU A 118 -9.19 -9.89 -24.55
C LEU A 118 -9.50 -9.77 -23.05
N LEU A 119 -9.57 -8.55 -22.53
CA LEU A 119 -9.72 -8.28 -21.11
C LEU A 119 -11.16 -7.93 -20.71
N GLY A 120 -12.07 -7.70 -21.64
CA GLY A 120 -13.42 -7.20 -21.36
C GLY A 120 -13.46 -5.69 -21.09
N ARG A 121 -14.62 -5.07 -21.36
CA ARG A 121 -14.82 -3.60 -21.31
C ARG A 121 -14.64 -2.96 -19.92
N GLY A 122 -14.72 -3.74 -18.84
CA GLY A 122 -14.60 -3.26 -17.46
C GLY A 122 -13.16 -3.07 -16.97
N TRP A 123 -12.16 -3.59 -17.69
CA TRP A 123 -10.78 -3.64 -17.17
C TRP A 123 -10.15 -2.26 -16.97
N GLN A 124 -10.33 -1.34 -17.92
CA GLN A 124 -9.82 0.04 -17.79
C GLN A 124 -10.46 0.77 -16.60
N ARG A 125 -11.63 0.31 -16.14
CA ARG A 125 -12.36 0.88 -15.03
C ARG A 125 -11.88 0.33 -13.69
N GLU A 126 -11.64 -0.98 -13.58
CA GLU A 126 -11.04 -1.61 -12.39
C GLU A 126 -9.66 -1.04 -12.04
N GLU A 127 -8.80 -0.79 -13.04
CA GLU A 127 -7.46 -0.22 -12.84
C GLU A 127 -7.52 1.25 -12.38
N ARG A 128 -8.57 1.99 -12.75
CA ARG A 128 -8.83 3.35 -12.24
C ARG A 128 -9.44 3.34 -10.84
N GLU A 129 -10.40 2.44 -10.59
CA GLU A 129 -11.14 2.36 -9.32
C GLU A 129 -10.27 1.78 -8.18
N THR A 130 -9.38 0.82 -8.47
CA THR A 130 -8.38 0.32 -7.49
C THR A 130 -7.44 1.40 -6.98
N HIS A 131 -7.20 2.47 -7.76
CA HIS A 131 -6.40 3.61 -7.35
C HIS A 131 -7.18 4.69 -6.59
N GLN A 132 -8.51 4.70 -6.69
CA GLN A 132 -9.32 5.79 -6.14
C GLN A 132 -10.09 5.40 -4.89
N ASP A 133 -10.50 4.14 -4.72
CA ASP A 133 -11.39 3.77 -3.62
C ASP A 133 -11.05 2.38 -3.06
N SER A 134 -9.88 2.23 -2.44
CA SER A 134 -9.85 1.29 -1.31
C SER A 134 -10.78 1.91 -0.26
N PRO A 135 -11.98 1.35 0.02
CA PRO A 135 -12.87 1.89 1.03
C PRO A 135 -12.04 2.02 2.30
N LEU A 136 -11.96 3.24 2.86
CA LEU A 136 -11.09 3.56 4.00
C LEU A 136 -11.18 2.42 5.01
N SER A 137 -10.15 1.57 5.03
CA SER A 137 -10.15 0.41 5.90
C SER A 137 -10.30 0.95 7.31
N LEU A 138 -11.06 0.28 8.19
CA LEU A 138 -11.17 0.74 9.58
C LEU A 138 -9.84 0.61 10.35
N LYS A 139 -8.86 -0.11 9.77
CA LYS A 139 -7.55 -0.38 10.39
C LYS A 139 -6.75 0.88 10.74
N PRO A 140 -6.57 1.88 9.85
CA PRO A 140 -5.86 3.12 10.20
C PRO A 140 -6.65 4.02 11.16
N LEU A 141 -7.99 3.91 11.17
CA LEU A 141 -8.88 4.65 12.08
C LEU A 141 -8.87 4.12 13.52
N GLN A 142 -8.35 2.92 13.75
CA GLN A 142 -8.34 2.27 15.06
C GLN A 142 -7.47 3.02 16.09
N ALA A 143 -6.36 3.61 15.66
CA ALA A 143 -5.45 4.34 16.56
C ALA A 143 -6.12 5.57 17.23
N PRO A 144 -6.82 6.46 16.50
CA PRO A 144 -7.63 7.52 17.10
C PRO A 144 -8.64 7.05 18.16
N PHE A 145 -9.32 5.92 17.92
CA PHE A 145 -10.28 5.38 18.89
C PHE A 145 -9.60 4.90 20.18
N PHE A 146 -8.42 4.31 20.10
CA PHE A 146 -7.65 3.93 21.30
C PHE A 146 -7.20 5.15 22.10
N ILE A 147 -6.75 6.21 21.43
CA ILE A 147 -6.38 7.46 22.11
C ILE A 147 -7.60 8.04 22.84
N LEU A 148 -8.76 8.08 22.17
CA LEU A 148 -9.99 8.57 22.76
C LEU A 148 -10.43 7.72 23.97
N LEU A 149 -10.32 6.39 23.88
CA LEU A 149 -10.60 5.47 24.98
C LEU A 149 -9.69 5.75 26.19
N ILE A 150 -8.39 5.92 25.96
CA ILE A 150 -7.41 6.18 27.03
C ILE A 150 -7.70 7.51 27.72
N VAL A 151 -7.98 8.57 26.96
CA VAL A 151 -8.34 9.89 27.50
C VAL A 151 -9.63 9.81 28.32
N LEU A 152 -10.61 9.03 27.87
CA LEU A 152 -11.88 8.86 28.57
C LEU A 152 -11.69 8.10 29.89
N ILE A 153 -10.86 7.05 29.92
CA ILE A 153 -10.49 6.33 31.15
C ILE A 153 -9.77 7.27 32.13
N LEU A 154 -8.79 8.05 31.65
CA LEU A 154 -8.07 9.02 32.48
C LEU A 154 -9.01 10.06 33.09
N SER A 155 -9.95 10.59 32.30
CA SER A 155 -10.95 11.56 32.77
C SER A 155 -11.82 10.98 33.89
N VAL A 156 -12.33 9.75 33.71
CA VAL A 156 -13.12 9.06 34.73
C VAL A 156 -12.30 8.82 36.01
N LEU A 157 -11.04 8.41 35.88
CA LEU A 157 -10.15 8.22 37.04
C LEU A 157 -9.88 9.53 37.79
N THR A 158 -9.63 10.64 37.08
CA THR A 158 -9.43 11.95 37.71
C THR A 158 -10.68 12.42 38.44
N PHE A 159 -11.86 12.21 37.86
CA PHE A 159 -13.13 12.58 38.47
C PHE A 159 -13.43 11.75 39.73
N LEU A 160 -13.19 10.43 39.69
CA LEU A 160 -13.34 9.56 40.87
C LEU A 160 -12.37 9.94 41.98
N ALA A 161 -11.12 10.27 41.64
CA ALA A 161 -10.13 10.74 42.62
C ALA A 161 -10.58 12.06 43.28
N GLU A 162 -11.13 13.00 42.52
CA GLU A 162 -11.67 14.25 43.04
C GLU A 162 -12.84 14.01 44.00
N ILE A 163 -13.77 13.13 43.67
CA ILE A 163 -14.90 12.76 44.56
C ILE A 163 -14.38 12.18 45.88
N ILE A 164 -13.42 11.26 45.81
CA ILE A 164 -12.84 10.64 47.01
C ILE A 164 -12.13 11.68 47.89
N LEU A 165 -11.32 12.55 47.29
CA LEU A 165 -10.62 13.63 48.00
C LEU A 165 -11.60 14.63 48.62
N HIS A 166 -12.68 14.99 47.91
CA HIS A 166 -13.72 15.87 48.44
C HIS A 166 -14.40 15.26 49.67
N LYS A 167 -14.75 13.97 49.61
CA LYS A 167 -15.36 13.25 50.72
C LYS A 167 -14.43 13.11 51.93
N LEU A 168 -13.14 12.86 51.71
CA LEU A 168 -12.15 12.82 52.78
C LEU A 168 -11.95 14.19 53.43
N LYS A 169 -11.93 15.26 52.64
CA LYS A 169 -11.80 16.63 53.15
C LYS A 169 -13.00 17.02 54.02
N GLU A 170 -14.24 16.79 53.54
CA GLU A 170 -15.47 17.02 54.33
C GLU A 170 -15.44 16.23 55.66
N GLY A 171 -15.01 14.96 55.63
CA GLY A 171 -14.87 14.14 56.83
C GLY A 171 -13.82 14.68 57.82
N SER A 172 -12.69 15.17 57.32
CA SER A 172 -11.62 15.72 58.16
C SER A 172 -12.03 17.01 58.87
N GLU A 173 -12.77 17.91 58.20
CA GLU A 173 -13.26 19.16 58.78
C GLU A 173 -14.28 18.89 59.90
N CYS A 174 -15.14 17.88 59.72
CA CYS A 174 -16.08 17.43 60.73
C CYS A 174 -15.38 16.92 62.00
N ILE A 175 -14.33 16.09 61.86
CA ILE A 175 -13.55 15.57 62.98
C ILE A 175 -12.79 16.69 63.71
N THR A 176 -12.22 17.65 62.98
CA THR A 176 -11.55 18.80 63.62
C THR A 176 -12.52 19.70 64.36
N SER A 177 -13.76 19.90 63.88
CA SER A 177 -14.77 20.70 64.61
C SER A 177 -15.23 20.02 65.91
N LEU A 178 -15.33 18.68 65.91
CA LEU A 178 -15.66 17.88 67.08
C LEU A 178 -14.51 17.85 68.09
N ALA A 179 -13.27 17.72 67.63
CA ALA A 179 -12.08 17.79 68.49
C ALA A 179 -11.92 19.18 69.14
N PHE A 180 -12.23 20.25 68.39
CA PHE A 180 -12.19 21.61 68.92
C PHE A 180 -13.30 21.85 69.96
N SER A 181 -14.53 21.37 69.70
CA SER A 181 -15.65 21.45 70.65
C SER A 181 -15.40 20.65 71.93
N TYR A 182 -14.80 19.46 71.81
CA TYR A 182 -14.44 18.63 72.97
C TYR A 182 -13.35 19.29 73.84
N ASN A 183 -12.31 19.88 73.22
CA ASN A 183 -11.28 20.60 73.96
C ASN A 183 -11.82 21.87 74.63
N LEU A 184 -12.72 22.61 73.98
CA LEU A 184 -13.39 23.77 74.58
C LEU A 184 -14.28 23.38 75.77
N TRP A 185 -15.01 22.27 75.67
CA TRP A 185 -15.83 21.74 76.76
C TRP A 185 -14.96 21.31 77.96
N LYS A 186 -13.83 20.65 77.70
CA LYS A 186 -12.87 20.20 78.71
C LYS A 186 -12.18 21.36 79.42
N LEU A 187 -11.79 22.41 78.70
CA LEU A 187 -11.23 23.64 79.28
C LEU A 187 -12.25 24.35 80.18
N ARG A 188 -13.52 24.43 79.76
CA ARG A 188 -14.60 25.04 80.56
C ARG A 188 -14.87 24.33 81.89
N HIS A 189 -14.67 23.01 81.97
CA HIS A 189 -14.89 22.24 83.20
C HIS A 189 -13.63 22.11 84.09
N SER A 190 -12.46 22.52 83.60
CA SER A 190 -11.22 22.49 84.38
C SER A 190 -11.09 23.70 85.31
N ASP A 191 -11.68 24.85 84.97
CA ASP A 191 -11.61 26.07 85.80
C ASP A 191 -12.57 26.07 86.99
N SER A 192 -13.67 25.30 86.96
CA SER A 192 -14.60 25.21 88.09
C SER A 192 -14.10 24.41 89.30
N ARG A 193 -12.88 23.87 89.28
CA ARG A 193 -12.32 23.04 90.37
C ARG A 193 -11.22 23.70 91.21
N LYS A 194 -10.92 24.99 91.02
CA LYS A 194 -9.92 25.73 91.82
C LYS A 194 -10.53 26.74 92.80
N ILE A 195 -11.83 26.67 93.06
CA ILE A 195 -12.50 27.45 94.10
C ILE A 195 -12.86 26.47 95.22
N HIS A 196 -11.90 26.12 96.07
CA HIS A 196 -12.08 25.74 97.48
C HIS A 196 -10.71 25.46 98.12
#